data_AF-A0A7V9JXI5-F1
#
_entry.id   AF-A0A7V9JXI5-F1
#
_cell.length_a   1.000
_cell.length_b   1.000
_cell.length_c   1.000
_cell.angle_alpha   90.00
_cell.angle_beta   90.00
_cell.angle_gamma   90.00
#
_symmetry.space_group_name_H-M   'P 1'
#
loop_
_entity.id
_entity.type
_entity.pdbx_description
1 polymer ?
#
loop_
_entity_poly.entity_id
_entity_poly.type
_entity_poly.pdbx_seq_one_letter_code
_entity_poly.pdbx_strand_id
1 'polypeptide(L)'
;AAQRGDPVASDLTADTLRRLCCDADVSRIITGPAGEILDVGRSARTATPAQRRALVVRDRGCVFPGCDRPPGYCQAHHLQPWEANGPTDLDNLVLACSHHHHALHDRGFTMTRAPDATLTTRRPDGTPIT
;
A
#
# COMPACT_ATOMS: atom_id res chain seq x y z
N ALA A 1 -45.83 -0.46 8.80
CA ALA A 1 -45.55 0.96 8.59
C ALA A 1 -44.03 1.13 8.47
N ALA A 2 -43.54 1.34 7.25
CA ALA A 2 -42.13 1.60 7.00
C ALA A 2 -41.85 3.07 7.28
N GLN A 3 -41.07 3.37 8.31
CA GLN A 3 -40.53 4.71 8.54
C GLN A 3 -39.45 4.93 7.49
N ARG A 4 -39.77 5.66 6.41
CA ARG A 4 -38.74 6.24 5.53
C ARG A 4 -38.02 7.29 6.38
N GLY A 5 -36.74 7.05 6.67
CA GLY A 5 -35.86 8.09 7.20
C GLY A 5 -35.52 9.04 6.05
N ASP A 6 -35.88 10.31 6.20
CA ASP A 6 -35.46 11.36 5.27
C ASP A 6 -33.93 11.54 5.34
N PRO A 7 -33.24 11.75 4.21
CA PRO A 7 -31.81 12.05 4.24
C PRO A 7 -31.64 13.50 4.70
N VAL A 8 -31.15 13.70 5.92
CA VAL A 8 -30.60 14.99 6.34
C VAL A 8 -29.25 15.16 5.65
N ALA A 9 -29.25 15.60 4.41
CA ALA A 9 -28.05 16.15 3.79
C ALA A 9 -27.87 17.58 4.34
N SER A 10 -27.23 17.69 5.50
CA SER A 10 -26.69 18.97 5.96
C SER A 10 -25.41 19.25 5.17
N ASP A 11 -25.39 20.32 4.39
CA ASP A 11 -24.17 20.78 3.72
C ASP A 11 -23.12 21.12 4.78
N LEU A 12 -22.05 20.32 4.82
CA LEU A 12 -20.92 20.58 5.70
C LEU A 12 -20.16 21.79 5.16
N THR A 13 -19.97 22.81 5.99
CA THR A 13 -19.08 23.92 5.62
C THR A 13 -17.62 23.45 5.59
N ALA A 14 -16.79 24.09 4.78
CA ALA A 14 -15.36 23.77 4.73
C ALA A 14 -14.65 23.97 6.09
N ASP A 15 -15.12 24.88 6.93
CA ASP A 15 -14.58 25.06 8.29
C ASP A 15 -14.95 23.89 9.21
N THR A 16 -16.21 23.47 9.17
CA THR A 16 -16.67 22.27 9.90
C THR A 16 -15.93 21.02 9.44
N LEU A 17 -15.73 20.84 8.13
CA LEU A 17 -14.96 19.73 7.58
C LEU A 17 -13.50 19.77 8.06
N ARG A 18 -12.83 20.94 8.03
CA ARG A 18 -11.47 21.08 8.53
C ARG A 18 -11.35 20.73 10.01
N ARG A 19 -12.28 21.20 10.84
CA ARG A 19 -12.34 20.87 12.27
C ARG A 19 -12.53 19.38 12.52
N LEU A 20 -13.39 18.73 11.74
CA LEU A 20 -13.56 17.27 11.81
C LEU A 20 -12.28 16.54 11.38
N CYS A 21 -11.57 17.04 10.39
CA CYS A 21 -10.31 16.46 9.91
C CYS A 21 -9.11 16.68 10.85
N CYS A 22 -9.17 17.62 11.80
CA CYS A 22 -8.03 17.88 12.71
C CYS A 22 -7.62 16.66 13.54
N ASP A 23 -8.58 15.80 13.90
CA ASP A 23 -8.34 14.59 14.71
C ASP A 23 -8.81 13.31 14.00
N ALA A 24 -9.18 13.38 12.72
CA ALA A 24 -9.67 12.24 11.98
C ALA A 24 -8.54 11.50 11.24
N ASP A 25 -8.62 10.17 11.23
CA ASP A 25 -7.91 9.36 10.25
C ASP A 25 -8.79 9.21 8.99
N VAL A 26 -8.33 9.78 7.87
CA VAL A 26 -9.08 9.77 6.60
C VAL A 26 -8.52 8.68 5.71
N SER A 27 -9.29 7.60 5.54
CA SER A 27 -8.94 6.51 4.64
C SER A 27 -9.69 6.62 3.32
N ARG A 28 -8.95 6.62 2.21
CA ARG A 28 -9.49 6.50 0.87
C ARG A 28 -9.70 5.02 0.53
N ILE A 29 -10.84 4.71 -0.10
CA ILE A 29 -11.08 3.39 -0.69
C ILE A 29 -11.26 3.58 -2.20
N ILE A 30 -10.31 3.08 -3.00
CA ILE A 30 -10.44 3.05 -4.47
C ILE A 30 -10.87 1.65 -4.86
N THR A 31 -11.93 1.59 -5.65
CA THR A 31 -12.40 0.34 -6.26
C THR A 31 -12.07 0.32 -7.74
N GLY A 32 -11.71 -0.84 -8.26
CA GLY A 32 -11.66 -1.06 -9.70
C GLY A 32 -13.07 -1.28 -10.28
N PRO A 33 -13.17 -1.47 -11.61
CA PRO A 33 -14.45 -1.48 -12.32
C PRO A 33 -15.44 -2.55 -11.85
N ALA A 34 -14.96 -3.63 -11.22
CA ALA A 34 -15.79 -4.70 -10.68
C ALA A 34 -15.96 -4.63 -9.15
N GLY A 35 -15.60 -3.50 -8.52
CA GLY A 35 -15.73 -3.28 -7.08
C GLY A 35 -14.57 -3.83 -6.24
N GLU A 36 -13.48 -4.29 -6.86
CA GLU A 36 -12.31 -4.78 -6.15
C GLU A 36 -11.59 -3.64 -5.43
N ILE A 37 -11.30 -3.82 -4.13
CA ILE A 37 -10.64 -2.79 -3.33
C ILE A 37 -9.14 -2.76 -3.65
N LEU A 38 -8.69 -1.72 -4.32
CA LEU A 38 -7.31 -1.52 -4.79
C LEU A 38 -6.50 -0.59 -3.88
N ASP A 39 -7.17 0.26 -3.13
CA ASP A 39 -6.60 1.18 -2.14
C ASP A 39 -7.47 1.14 -0.89
N VAL A 40 -6.84 1.04 0.28
CA VAL A 40 -7.50 1.13 1.60
C VAL A 40 -6.90 2.23 2.45
N GLY A 41 -5.96 3.01 1.92
CA GLY A 41 -5.20 4.02 2.62
C GLY A 41 -4.60 3.45 3.90
N ARG A 42 -5.04 4.00 5.04
CA ARG A 42 -4.58 3.62 6.38
C ARG A 42 -5.61 2.82 7.18
N SER A 43 -6.73 2.42 6.57
CA SER A 43 -7.77 1.65 7.26
C SER A 43 -7.35 0.20 7.56
N ALA A 44 -6.35 -0.33 6.84
CA ALA A 44 -5.81 -1.66 7.09
C ALA A 44 -4.30 -1.71 6.86
N ARG A 45 -3.58 -2.35 7.79
CA ARG A 45 -2.13 -2.56 7.70
C ARG A 45 -1.75 -3.59 6.64
N THR A 46 -2.57 -4.61 6.44
CA THR A 46 -2.24 -5.74 5.56
C THR A 46 -2.92 -5.58 4.21
N ALA A 47 -2.21 -5.95 3.14
CA ALA A 47 -2.75 -5.95 1.79
C ALA A 47 -4.05 -6.75 1.69
N THR A 48 -5.04 -6.21 0.98
CA THR A 48 -6.29 -6.91 0.69
C THR A 48 -6.05 -8.09 -0.27
N PRO A 49 -6.98 -9.07 -0.36
CA PRO A 49 -6.88 -10.14 -1.36
C PRO A 49 -6.81 -9.61 -2.81
N ALA A 50 -7.49 -8.51 -3.11
CA ALA A 50 -7.45 -7.88 -4.43
C ALA A 50 -6.09 -7.25 -4.72
N GLN A 51 -5.55 -6.49 -3.76
CA GLN A 51 -4.19 -5.95 -3.85
C GLN A 51 -3.17 -7.09 -4.03
N ARG A 52 -3.30 -8.17 -3.25
CA ARG A 52 -2.40 -9.33 -3.37
C ARG A 52 -2.43 -9.94 -4.77
N ARG A 53 -3.60 -10.06 -5.40
CA ARG A 53 -3.71 -10.55 -6.79
C ARG A 53 -3.07 -9.60 -7.80
N ALA A 54 -3.30 -8.30 -7.66
CA ALA A 54 -2.67 -7.29 -8.52
C ALA A 54 -1.13 -7.31 -8.39
N LEU A 55 -0.61 -7.46 -7.17
CA LEU A 55 0.82 -7.65 -6.91
C LEU A 55 1.36 -8.91 -7.59
N VAL A 56 0.65 -10.04 -7.55
CA VAL A 56 1.07 -11.27 -8.27
C VAL A 56 1.23 -11.02 -9.76
N VAL A 57 0.27 -10.33 -10.38
CA VAL A 57 0.30 -10.03 -11.82
C VAL A 57 1.43 -9.08 -12.18
N ARG A 58 1.61 -8.01 -11.39
CA ARG A 58 2.61 -6.96 -11.64
C ARG A 58 4.03 -7.44 -11.36
N ASP A 59 4.24 -8.03 -10.18
CA ASP A 59 5.58 -8.29 -9.66
C ASP A 59 6.10 -9.68 -10.08
N ARG A 60 5.20 -10.62 -10.42
CA ARG A 60 5.50 -12.00 -10.88
C ARG A 60 6.36 -12.85 -9.94
N GLY A 61 6.78 -12.32 -8.79
CA GLY A 61 7.67 -12.96 -7.83
C GLY A 61 8.27 -11.92 -6.89
N CYS A 62 9.38 -12.26 -6.25
CA CYS A 62 10.14 -11.30 -5.45
C CYS A 62 10.76 -10.22 -6.37
N VAL A 63 10.52 -8.94 -6.09
CA VAL A 63 11.07 -7.83 -6.90
C VAL A 63 12.51 -7.43 -6.56
N PHE A 64 13.10 -8.10 -5.58
CA PHE A 64 14.48 -7.80 -5.17
C PHE A 64 15.44 -8.21 -6.31
N PRO A 65 16.41 -7.36 -6.71
CA PRO A 65 17.27 -7.63 -7.85
C PRO A 65 17.94 -9.00 -7.79
N GLY A 66 17.83 -9.76 -8.89
CA GLY A 66 18.41 -11.10 -9.01
C GLY A 66 17.66 -12.23 -8.27
N CYS A 67 16.52 -11.95 -7.63
CA CYS A 67 15.70 -12.98 -6.99
C CYS A 67 14.67 -13.57 -7.97
N ASP A 68 14.52 -14.89 -7.96
CA ASP A 68 13.59 -15.65 -8.82
C ASP A 68 12.44 -16.32 -8.04
N ARG A 69 12.33 -16.04 -6.73
CA ARG A 69 11.34 -16.69 -5.87
C ARG A 69 9.92 -16.38 -6.38
N PRO A 70 9.08 -17.41 -6.59
CA PRO A 70 7.77 -17.21 -7.17
C PRO A 70 6.80 -16.61 -6.14
N PRO A 71 5.65 -16.05 -6.57
CA PRO A 71 4.76 -15.28 -5.72
C PRO A 71 4.26 -16.02 -4.48
N GLY A 72 4.17 -17.35 -4.51
CA GLY A 72 3.77 -18.19 -3.37
C GLY A 72 4.72 -18.12 -2.17
N TYR A 73 5.96 -17.67 -2.37
CA TYR A 73 6.97 -17.47 -1.32
C TYR A 73 7.04 -16.01 -0.84
N CYS A 74 6.22 -15.14 -1.40
CA CYS A 74 6.29 -13.69 -1.19
C CYS A 74 5.21 -13.16 -0.25
N GLN A 75 5.56 -12.07 0.42
CA GLN A 75 4.70 -11.23 1.24
C GLN A 75 4.59 -9.86 0.58
N ALA A 76 3.48 -9.16 0.82
CA ALA A 76 3.35 -7.77 0.45
C ALA A 76 4.18 -6.93 1.42
N HIS A 77 5.07 -6.10 0.89
CA HIS A 77 5.99 -5.26 1.63
C HIS A 77 5.72 -3.79 1.30
N HIS A 78 5.66 -2.94 2.32
CA HIS A 78 5.54 -1.49 2.14
C HIS A 78 6.90 -0.86 1.83
N LEU A 79 7.01 -0.09 0.75
CA LEU A 79 8.22 0.67 0.39
C LEU A 79 8.47 1.81 1.38
N GLN A 80 7.44 2.59 1.69
CA GLN A 80 7.39 3.45 2.86
C GLN A 80 6.77 2.64 4.01
N PRO A 81 7.52 2.38 5.10
CA PRO A 81 7.03 1.54 6.19
C PRO A 81 5.69 2.02 6.76
N TRP A 82 4.84 1.07 7.15
CA TRP A 82 3.57 1.38 7.80
C TRP A 82 3.77 2.21 9.08
N GLU A 83 4.78 1.91 9.89
CA GLU A 83 5.08 2.67 11.12
C GLU A 83 5.50 4.12 10.81
N ALA A 84 6.02 4.38 9.61
CA ALA A 84 6.37 5.70 9.09
C ALA A 84 5.24 6.32 8.23
N ASN A 85 3.98 6.00 8.55
CA ASN A 85 2.77 6.50 7.87
C ASN A 85 2.61 6.09 6.39
N GLY A 86 3.26 5.02 5.94
CA GLY A 86 3.02 4.48 4.59
C GLY A 86 1.59 3.96 4.39
N PRO A 87 0.94 4.22 3.25
CA PRO A 87 -0.40 3.69 2.93
C PRO A 87 -0.33 2.23 2.48
N THR A 88 -1.46 1.52 2.58
CA THR A 88 -1.64 0.18 2.00
C THR A 88 -2.38 0.33 0.66
N ASP A 89 -1.61 0.61 -0.38
CA ASP A 89 -2.06 0.70 -1.77
C ASP A 89 -1.08 0.00 -2.71
N LEU A 90 -1.40 -0.10 -4.00
CA LEU A 90 -0.53 -0.79 -4.95
C LEU A 90 0.79 -0.04 -5.21
N ASP A 91 0.84 1.28 -5.11
CA ASP A 91 2.05 2.04 -5.42
C ASP A 91 3.11 1.88 -4.33
N ASN A 92 2.66 1.79 -3.07
CA ASN A 92 3.50 1.59 -1.90
C ASN A 92 3.78 0.11 -1.58
N LEU A 93 3.03 -0.84 -2.15
CA LEU A 93 3.26 -2.27 -1.91
C LEU A 93 4.09 -2.93 -3.02
N VAL A 94 4.92 -3.91 -2.66
CA VAL A 94 5.63 -4.83 -3.57
C VAL A 94 5.69 -6.25 -3.02
N LEU A 95 5.98 -7.24 -3.85
CA LEU A 95 6.27 -8.60 -3.40
C LEU A 95 7.74 -8.79 -3.02
N ALA A 96 7.97 -9.23 -1.79
CA ALA A 96 9.28 -9.67 -1.31
C ALA A 96 9.19 -11.09 -0.74
N CYS A 97 10.13 -11.98 -1.08
CA CYS A 97 10.23 -13.29 -0.43
C CYS A 97 10.61 -13.12 1.04
N SER A 98 10.35 -14.14 1.89
CA SER A 98 10.65 -14.02 3.33
C SER A 98 12.08 -13.54 3.62
N HIS A 99 13.09 -14.01 2.88
CA HIS A 99 14.47 -13.54 3.05
C HIS A 99 14.63 -12.04 2.78
N HIS A 100 14.18 -11.57 1.62
CA HIS A 100 14.32 -10.16 1.23
C HIS A 100 13.34 -9.23 1.97
N HIS A 101 12.21 -9.75 2.45
CA HIS A 101 11.31 -9.02 3.32
C HIS A 101 12.01 -8.59 4.62
N HIS A 102 12.71 -9.52 5.28
CA HIS A 102 13.53 -9.18 6.45
C HIS A 102 14.74 -8.31 6.09
N ALA A 103 15.32 -8.46 4.88
CA ALA A 103 16.43 -7.62 4.46
C ALA A 103 16.01 -6.14 4.36
N LEU A 104 14.84 -5.88 3.78
CA LEU A 104 14.25 -4.55 3.64
C LEU A 104 13.70 -4.00 4.96
N HIS A 105 13.22 -4.86 5.86
CA HIS A 105 12.66 -4.43 7.15
C HIS A 105 13.75 -4.15 8.20
N ASP A 106 14.70 -5.08 8.37
CA ASP A 106 15.56 -5.11 9.57
C ASP A 106 17.06 -5.01 9.27
N ARG A 107 17.47 -5.10 7.99
CA ARG A 107 18.89 -5.20 7.63
C ARG A 107 19.43 -3.99 6.87
N GLY A 108 18.69 -2.88 6.86
CA GLY A 108 19.11 -1.61 6.30
C GLY A 108 19.08 -1.52 4.77
N PHE A 109 18.59 -2.55 4.06
CA PHE A 109 18.33 -2.41 2.63
C PHE A 109 17.13 -1.51 2.43
N THR A 110 17.16 -0.67 1.40
CA THR A 110 16.04 0.21 1.06
C THR A 110 15.60 -0.03 -0.37
N MET A 111 14.31 0.14 -0.63
CA MET A 111 13.74 0.05 -1.97
C MET A 111 12.81 1.23 -2.18
N THR A 112 12.96 1.92 -3.31
CA THR A 112 12.12 3.06 -3.69
C THR A 112 11.54 2.84 -5.08
N ARG A 113 10.35 3.40 -5.31
CA ARG A 113 9.69 3.44 -6.61
C ARG A 113 9.74 4.86 -7.16
N ALA A 114 10.25 5.02 -8.37
CA ALA A 114 10.21 6.26 -9.11
C ALA A 114 8.84 6.46 -9.81
N PRO A 115 8.50 7.69 -10.25
CA PRO A 115 7.21 7.97 -10.90
C PRO A 115 6.95 7.17 -12.19
N ASP A 116 8.01 6.72 -12.87
CA ASP A 116 7.95 5.85 -14.05
C ASP A 116 7.82 4.35 -13.68
N ALA A 117 7.54 4.07 -12.41
CA ALA A 117 7.46 2.76 -11.79
C ALA A 117 8.78 1.98 -11.67
N THR A 118 9.93 2.57 -12.02
CA THR A 118 11.25 1.95 -11.83
C THR A 118 11.53 1.72 -10.35
N LEU A 119 11.94 0.50 -9.99
CA LEU A 119 12.37 0.16 -8.63
C LEU A 119 13.88 0.30 -8.49
N THR A 120 14.32 1.05 -7.49
CA THR A 120 15.73 1.13 -7.11
C THR A 120 15.92 0.50 -5.74
N THR A 121 16.80 -0.49 -5.64
CA THR A 121 17.19 -1.10 -4.36
C THR A 121 18.59 -0.63 -3.98
N ARG A 122 18.81 -0.32 -2.71
CA ARG A 122 20.11 0.08 -2.17
C ARG A 122 20.51 -0.83 -1.01
N ARG A 123 21.82 -1.07 -0.94
CA ARG A 123 22.47 -1.71 0.21
C ARG A 123 22.43 -0.78 1.44
N PRO A 124 22.76 -1.30 2.64
CA PRO A 124 22.83 -0.50 3.86
C PRO A 124 23.81 0.67 3.80
N ASP A 125 24.84 0.58 2.96
CA ASP A 125 25.80 1.65 2.70
C ASP A 125 25.31 2.70 1.67
N GLY A 126 24.09 2.54 1.14
CA GLY A 126 23.48 3.41 0.14
C GLY A 126 23.82 3.05 -1.31
N THR A 127 24.73 2.11 -1.56
CA THR A 127 25.13 1.69 -2.91
C THR A 127 23.96 1.01 -3.63
N PRO A 128 23.62 1.41 -4.86
CA PRO A 128 22.55 0.76 -5.62
C PRO A 128 22.90 -0.68 -5.95
N ILE A 129 21.87 -1.52 -6.00
CA ILE A 129 21.93 -2.90 -6.49
C ILE A 129 21.35 -2.87 -7.90
N THR A 130 22.18 -3.21 -8.89
CA THR A 130 21.81 -3.37 -10.31
C THR A 130 21.48 -4.82 -10.60
#